data_AF-A0A1G8STV5-F1
#
_entry.id   AF-A0A1G8STV5-F1
#
_cell.length_a   1.000
_cell.length_b   1.000
_cell.length_c   1.000
_cell.angle_alpha   90.00
_cell.angle_beta   90.00
_cell.angle_gamma   90.00
#
_symmetry.space_group_name_H-M   'P 1'
#
loop_
_entity.id
_entity.type
_entity.pdbx_description
1 polymer ?
#
loop_
_entity_poly.entity_id
_entity_poly.type
_entity_poly.pdbx_seq_one_letter_code
_entity_poly.pdbx_strand_id
1 'polypeptide(L)'
;MQAYAQSKLAITLWSQHFATYYPDGPISIAVNPGSLLATRMVREGFGTSGNDIAIGTEILTRVALSSAFAQASGRYWDNDSAQFGNRLPVEIALSVSREIDRLLEG
;
A
#
# COMPACT_ATOMS: atom_id res chain seq x y z
N MET A 1 13.05 -1.47 12.03
CA MET A 1 12.00 -0.52 11.58
C MET A 1 12.33 0.12 10.24
N GLN A 2 13.55 0.61 10.01
CA GLN A 2 13.92 1.26 8.74
C GLN A 2 13.72 0.35 7.51
N ALA A 3 14.24 -0.89 7.53
CA ALA A 3 14.07 -1.83 6.42
C ALA A 3 12.58 -2.11 6.12
N TYR A 4 11.76 -2.30 7.15
CA TYR A 4 10.31 -2.48 7.00
C TYR A 4 9.65 -1.26 6.32
N ALA A 5 9.96 -0.04 6.81
CA ALA A 5 9.43 1.19 6.23
C ALA A 5 9.86 1.37 4.77
N GLN A 6 11.12 1.06 4.45
CA GLN A 6 11.64 1.08 3.08
C GLN A 6 10.93 0.07 2.19
N SER A 7 10.70 -1.16 2.65
CA SER A 7 9.95 -2.17 1.90
C SER A 7 8.50 -1.75 1.65
N LYS A 8 7.84 -1.10 2.62
CA LYS A 8 6.48 -0.57 2.46
C LYS A 8 6.42 0.62 1.49
N LEU A 9 7.41 1.50 1.52
CA LEU A 9 7.52 2.57 0.53
C LEU A 9 7.77 2.00 -0.87
N ALA A 10 8.62 0.99 -0.98
CA ALA A 10 8.96 0.35 -2.25
C ALA A 10 7.73 -0.25 -2.94
N ILE A 11 6.92 -1.05 -2.23
CA ILE A 11 5.69 -1.63 -2.81
C ILE A 11 4.64 -0.56 -3.14
N THR A 12 4.59 0.54 -2.38
CA THR A 12 3.71 1.68 -2.68
C THR A 12 4.11 2.36 -3.99
N LEU A 13 5.41 2.60 -4.18
CA LEU A 13 5.95 3.19 -5.40
C LEU A 13 5.84 2.28 -6.61
N TRP A 14 6.03 0.98 -6.42
CA TRP A 14 5.77 -0.01 -7.47
C TRP A 14 4.30 0.02 -7.92
N SER A 15 3.36 0.10 -6.98
CA SER A 15 1.92 0.21 -7.29
C SER A 15 1.60 1.50 -8.07
N GLN A 16 2.24 2.62 -7.70
CA GLN A 16 2.13 3.89 -8.42
C GLN A 16 2.70 3.80 -9.85
N HIS A 17 3.88 3.18 -10.00
CA HIS A 17 4.53 2.97 -11.28
C HIS A 17 3.66 2.10 -12.20
N PHE A 18 3.17 0.96 -11.70
CA PHE A 18 2.27 0.07 -12.42
C PHE A 18 1.07 0.81 -13.01
N ALA A 19 0.35 1.58 -12.18
CA ALA A 19 -0.82 2.33 -12.65
C ALA A 19 -0.48 3.43 -13.66
N THR A 20 0.72 3.99 -13.59
CA THR A 20 1.20 5.00 -14.55
C THR A 20 1.49 4.37 -15.91
N TYR A 21 2.05 3.16 -15.93
CA TYR A 21 2.46 2.48 -17.15
C TYR A 21 1.34 1.66 -17.81
N TYR A 22 0.35 1.23 -17.02
CA TYR A 22 -0.82 0.48 -17.48
C TYR A 22 -2.12 1.25 -17.18
N PRO A 23 -2.36 2.40 -17.82
CA PRO A 23 -3.53 3.24 -17.54
C PRO A 23 -4.86 2.56 -17.88
N ASP A 24 -4.86 1.67 -18.87
CA ASP A 24 -6.03 0.86 -19.26
C ASP A 24 -6.04 -0.53 -18.59
N GLY A 25 -5.09 -0.77 -17.68
CA GLY A 25 -4.96 -2.03 -16.95
C GLY A 25 -5.87 -2.11 -15.71
N PRO A 26 -5.70 -3.16 -14.89
CA PRO A 26 -6.38 -3.26 -13.60
C PRO A 26 -6.07 -2.07 -12.70
N ILE A 27 -7.04 -1.71 -11.85
CA ILE A 27 -6.83 -0.70 -10.82
C ILE A 27 -5.80 -1.21 -9.81
N SER A 28 -4.77 -0.42 -9.55
CA SER A 28 -3.74 -0.71 -8.54
C SER A 28 -3.76 0.36 -7.46
N ILE A 29 -4.02 -0.02 -6.21
CA ILE A 29 -4.11 0.91 -5.07
C ILE A 29 -3.32 0.30 -3.92
N ALA A 30 -2.35 1.05 -3.40
CA ALA A 30 -1.66 0.68 -2.18
C ALA A 30 -2.51 1.09 -0.97
N VAL A 31 -2.63 0.24 0.05
CA VAL A 31 -3.50 0.49 1.21
C VAL A 31 -2.75 0.19 2.50
N ASN A 32 -2.69 1.16 3.42
CA ASN A 32 -2.49 0.88 4.83
C ASN A 32 -3.86 0.51 5.43
N PRO A 33 -4.07 -0.74 5.88
CA PRO A 33 -5.36 -1.17 6.44
C PRO A 33 -5.64 -0.61 7.83
N GLY A 34 -4.63 -0.04 8.50
CA GLY A 34 -4.73 0.52 9.84
C GLY A 34 -3.58 0.04 10.73
N SER A 35 -3.19 0.89 11.67
CA SER A 35 -2.11 0.63 12.60
C SER A 35 -2.54 -0.28 13.75
N LEU A 36 -1.60 -1.12 14.19
CA LEU A 36 -1.72 -1.96 15.38
C LEU A 36 -2.96 -2.88 15.40
N LEU A 37 -3.46 -3.33 14.25
CA LEU A 37 -4.58 -4.29 14.19
C LEU A 37 -4.20 -5.62 14.87
N ALA A 38 -5.17 -6.28 15.53
CA ALA A 38 -5.04 -7.48 16.36
C ALA A 38 -4.66 -8.75 15.57
N THR A 39 -3.52 -8.69 14.88
CA THR A 39 -2.92 -9.75 14.09
C THR A 39 -1.79 -10.42 14.87
N ARG A 40 -1.37 -11.61 14.44
CA ARG A 40 -0.17 -12.27 14.99
C ARG A 40 1.08 -11.38 14.87
N MET A 41 1.24 -10.69 13.73
CA MET A 41 2.34 -9.76 13.49
C MET A 41 2.41 -8.65 14.54
N VAL A 42 1.26 -8.09 14.94
CA VAL A 42 1.22 -7.02 15.94
C VAL A 42 1.45 -7.55 17.35
N ARG A 43 0.87 -8.71 17.69
CA ARG A 43 1.04 -9.34 19.00
C ARG A 43 2.50 -9.72 19.25
N GLU A 44 3.13 -10.40 18.29
CA GLU A 44 4.51 -10.85 18.39
C GLU A 44 5.52 -9.71 18.23
N GLY A 45 5.23 -8.73 17.37
CA GLY A 45 6.14 -7.61 17.08
C GLY A 45 6.06 -6.44 18.07
N PHE A 46 4.93 -6.25 18.75
CA PHE A 46 4.68 -5.06 19.59
C PHE A 46 4.06 -5.37 20.96
N GLY A 47 3.80 -6.63 21.30
CA GLY A 47 3.37 -7.04 22.65
C GLY A 47 1.99 -6.53 23.08
N THR A 48 1.14 -6.07 22.15
CA THR A 48 -0.21 -5.54 22.42
C THR A 48 -1.29 -6.42 21.82
N SER A 49 -2.49 -6.42 22.41
CA SER A 49 -3.68 -7.09 21.86
C SER A 49 -4.08 -6.53 20.49
N GLY A 50 -3.74 -5.26 20.22
CA GLY A 50 -4.06 -4.53 19.00
C GLY A 50 -5.52 -4.04 18.92
N ASN A 51 -5.80 -3.22 17.92
CA ASN A 51 -7.13 -2.76 17.53
C ASN A 51 -7.92 -3.85 16.80
N ASP A 52 -9.23 -3.70 16.67
CA ASP A 52 -10.07 -4.69 15.99
C ASP A 52 -9.60 -4.94 14.54
N ILE A 53 -9.39 -6.21 14.19
CA ILE A 53 -9.00 -6.64 12.84
C ILE A 53 -10.06 -6.32 11.79
N ALA A 54 -11.33 -6.20 12.21
CA ALA A 54 -12.44 -5.84 11.35
C ALA A 54 -12.20 -4.53 10.60
N ILE A 55 -11.53 -3.55 11.23
CA ILE A 55 -11.17 -2.25 10.65
C ILE A 55 -10.39 -2.44 9.34
N GLY A 56 -9.38 -3.31 9.36
CA GLY A 56 -8.57 -3.59 8.17
C GLY A 56 -9.32 -4.36 7.10
N THR A 57 -10.15 -5.33 7.49
CA THR A 57 -10.94 -6.11 6.53
C THR A 57 -12.01 -5.26 5.83
N GLU A 58 -12.61 -4.31 6.55
CA GLU A 58 -13.63 -3.42 6.01
C GLU A 58 -13.05 -2.50 4.93
N ILE A 59 -11.94 -1.82 5.22
CA ILE A 59 -11.34 -0.91 4.24
C ILE A 59 -10.84 -1.66 3.01
N LEU A 60 -10.25 -2.84 3.17
CA LEU A 60 -9.81 -3.66 2.03
C LEU A 60 -10.99 -4.09 1.16
N THR A 61 -12.09 -4.52 1.78
CA THR A 61 -13.33 -4.88 1.08
C THR A 61 -13.90 -3.68 0.32
N ARG A 62 -13.93 -2.51 0.97
CA ARG A 62 -14.43 -1.27 0.37
C ARG A 62 -13.57 -0.80 -0.79
N VAL A 63 -12.24 -0.81 -0.66
CA VAL A 63 -11.32 -0.42 -1.76
C VAL A 63 -11.47 -1.37 -2.95
N ALA A 64 -11.66 -2.67 -2.70
CA ALA A 64 -11.77 -3.66 -3.76
C ALA A 64 -13.12 -3.62 -4.51
N LEU A 65 -14.22 -3.31 -3.81
CA LEU A 65 -15.57 -3.52 -4.35
C LEU A 65 -16.38 -2.23 -4.58
N SER A 66 -15.99 -1.10 -3.96
CA SER A 66 -16.75 0.15 -4.07
C SER A 66 -16.31 0.99 -5.28
N SER A 67 -17.28 1.59 -5.97
CA SER A 67 -17.00 2.58 -7.01
C SER A 67 -16.30 3.84 -6.50
N ALA A 68 -16.30 4.09 -5.18
CA ALA A 68 -15.62 5.24 -4.57
C ALA A 68 -14.11 5.29 -4.85
N PHE A 69 -13.50 4.14 -5.17
CA PHE A 69 -12.07 4.01 -5.46
C PHE A 69 -11.78 3.79 -6.94
N ALA A 70 -12.78 3.82 -7.83
CA ALA A 70 -12.63 3.51 -9.25
C ALA A 70 -11.62 4.43 -9.98
N GLN A 71 -11.47 5.67 -9.51
CA GLN A 71 -10.54 6.66 -10.07
C GLN A 71 -9.26 6.83 -9.23
N ALA A 72 -8.97 5.89 -8.33
CA ALA A 72 -7.85 5.97 -7.39
C ALA A 72 -6.62 5.17 -7.82
N SER A 73 -6.59 4.62 -9.04
CA SER A 73 -5.44 3.84 -9.53
C SER A 73 -4.14 4.63 -9.42
N GLY A 74 -3.11 4.01 -8.85
CA GLY A 74 -1.80 4.58 -8.53
C GLY A 74 -1.76 5.45 -7.28
N ARG A 75 -2.85 5.52 -6.48
CA ARG A 75 -2.85 6.23 -5.19
C ARG A 75 -2.55 5.28 -4.03
N TYR A 76 -2.12 5.87 -2.92
CA TYR A 76 -1.97 5.20 -1.64
C TYR A 76 -3.05 5.69 -0.67
N TRP A 77 -3.87 4.79 -0.15
CA TRP A 77 -4.86 5.08 0.89
C TRP A 77 -4.27 4.79 2.28
N ASP A 78 -4.33 5.78 3.17
CA ASP A 78 -3.97 5.62 4.57
C ASP A 78 -5.24 5.55 5.43
N ASN A 79 -5.55 4.37 5.96
CA ASN A 79 -6.75 4.18 6.77
C ASN A 79 -6.65 4.83 8.15
N ASP A 80 -5.43 5.05 8.68
CA ASP A 80 -5.28 5.71 9.98
C ASP A 80 -5.67 7.19 9.91
N SER A 81 -5.35 7.85 8.79
CA SER A 81 -5.70 9.26 8.55
C SER A 81 -6.92 9.46 7.64
N ALA A 82 -7.55 8.36 7.20
CA ALA A 82 -8.71 8.32 6.30
C ALA A 82 -8.56 9.21 5.05
N GLN A 83 -7.35 9.24 4.49
CA GLN A 83 -7.02 10.10 3.34
C GLN A 83 -6.03 9.40 2.41
N PHE A 84 -5.93 9.93 1.18
CA PHE A 84 -4.87 9.52 0.28
C PHE A 84 -3.57 10.24 0.65
N GLY A 85 -2.47 9.49 0.70
CA GLY A 85 -1.15 10.08 0.84
C GLY A 85 -0.66 10.76 -0.44
N ASN A 86 0.42 11.52 -0.29
CA ASN A 86 1.07 12.20 -1.40
C ASN A 86 1.67 11.20 -2.39
N ARG A 87 1.50 11.48 -3.67
CA ARG A 87 2.27 10.80 -4.72
C ARG A 87 3.68 11.36 -4.76
N LEU A 88 4.64 10.48 -5.01
CA LEU A 88 5.99 10.91 -5.34
C LEU A 88 6.12 11.11 -6.86
N PRO A 89 7.12 11.86 -7.32
CA PRO A 89 7.40 12.00 -8.75
C PRO A 89 7.53 10.65 -9.48
N VAL A 90 7.09 10.61 -10.74
CA VAL A 90 7.01 9.38 -11.54
C VAL A 90 8.39 8.74 -11.76
N GLU A 91 9.42 9.56 -11.91
CA GLU A 91 10.80 9.14 -12.07
C GLU A 91 11.35 8.40 -10.84
N ILE A 92 10.92 8.79 -9.64
CA ILE A 92 11.28 8.10 -8.39
C ILE A 92 10.59 6.73 -8.35
N ALA A 93 9.29 6.68 -8.67
CA ALA A 93 8.54 5.43 -8.71
C ALA A 93 9.11 4.44 -9.73
N LEU A 94 9.50 4.92 -10.92
CA LEU A 94 10.19 4.15 -11.94
C LEU A 94 11.55 3.62 -11.46
N SER A 95 12.37 4.48 -10.86
CA SER A 95 13.69 4.07 -10.35
C SER A 95 13.58 2.97 -9.30
N VAL A 96 12.62 3.08 -8.38
CA VAL A 96 12.38 2.07 -7.35
C VAL A 96 11.86 0.78 -7.96
N SER A 97 10.96 0.84 -8.94
CA SER A 97 10.44 -0.35 -9.61
C SER A 97 11.55 -1.12 -10.35
N ARG A 98 12.43 -0.42 -11.06
CA ARG A 98 13.60 -1.04 -11.71
C ARG A 98 14.55 -1.72 -10.74
N GLU A 99 14.76 -1.12 -9.56
CA GLU A 99 15.60 -1.76 -8.54
C GLU A 99 14.93 -3.00 -7.96
N ILE A 100 13.61 -3.00 -7.78
CA ILE A 100 12.85 -4.21 -7.41
C ILE A 100 13.05 -5.30 -8.47
N ASP A 101 12.85 -4.98 -9.75
CA ASP A 101 13.00 -5.94 -10.85
C ASP A 101 14.43 -6.51 -10.89
N ARG A 102 15.46 -5.65 -10.80
CA ARG A 102 16.87 -6.07 -10.74
C ARG A 102 17.15 -7.05 -9.60
N LEU A 103 16.58 -6.81 -8.41
CA LEU A 103 16.77 -7.68 -7.25
C LEU A 103 16.06 -9.03 -7.40
N LEU A 104 15.01 -9.12 -8.23
CA LEU A 104 14.27 -10.35 -8.49
C LEU A 104 14.86 -11.18 -9.63
N GLU A 105 15.55 -10.55 -10.58
CA GLU A 105 16.07 -11.21 -11.79
C GLU A 105 17.44 -11.89 -11.60
N GLY A 106 18.23 -11.52 -10.58
CA GLY A 106 19.50 -12.18 -10.23
C GLY A 106 20.70 -11.72 -11.05
#